data_AF-A0A5N6DXA7-F1
#
_entry.id   AF-A0A5N6DXA7-F1
#
_cell.length_a   1.000
_cell.length_b   1.000
_cell.length_c   1.000
_cell.angle_alpha   90.00
_cell.angle_beta   90.00
_cell.angle_gamma   90.00
#
_symmetry.space_group_name_H-M   'P 1'
#
loop_
_entity.id
_entity.type
_entity.pdbx_description
1 polymer ?
#
loop_
_entity_poly.entity_id
_entity_poly.type
_entity_poly.pdbx_seq_one_letter_code
_entity_poly.pdbx_strand_id
1 'polypeptide(L)'
;MTESAPKLNRGMTLADTVAMGINQEPQASWLAKRRINLDSRIKLTRLSHMRYQHSDLDAIHQFMVDFGLQVAHRTDDEVWYKGYGPDQYVYYAKKGPRKFLGGVFQAATWDDFERASKLPSAEPIQQLKDAPGGGFLVTVTDPEGFPVNVIYGQQPVADKPTYSPEKVILNFPEEKPRVRQFNRFEPGPAAVYKLGHFGLTTQKFEEQLEFYTSNFNIVPTDFVYVEAEGHRVPVTTFMHLKKRFYFDLAGFPFPDLIQGYLRIGDASRLLYGSDYPYTPGALVENLGKVMDENIPELFKQETVASIYSCNAKQLFRF
;
A
#
# COMPACT_ATOMS: atom_id res chain seq x y z
N MET A 1 -35.93 -43.16 -15.80
CA MET A 1 -35.44 -41.79 -15.57
C MET A 1 -34.21 -41.91 -14.70
N THR A 2 -33.03 -41.54 -15.19
CA THR A 2 -31.81 -41.52 -14.37
C THR A 2 -31.82 -40.20 -13.58
N GLU A 3 -31.98 -40.28 -12.27
CA GLU A 3 -31.85 -39.09 -11.41
C GLU A 3 -30.44 -38.52 -11.56
N SER A 4 -30.34 -37.25 -11.93
CA SER A 4 -29.06 -36.55 -11.98
C SER A 4 -28.59 -36.29 -10.55
N ALA A 5 -27.37 -36.72 -10.22
CA ALA A 5 -26.76 -36.42 -8.93
C ALA A 5 -26.71 -34.91 -8.68
N PRO A 6 -26.91 -34.45 -7.42
CA PRO A 6 -26.85 -33.04 -7.10
C PRO A 6 -25.45 -32.49 -7.36
N LYS A 7 -25.37 -31.36 -8.08
CA LYS A 7 -24.14 -30.58 -8.17
C LYS A 7 -23.90 -29.88 -6.83
N LEU A 8 -22.85 -30.32 -6.13
CA LEU A 8 -22.40 -29.65 -4.91
C LEU A 8 -21.76 -28.30 -5.26
N ASN A 9 -21.85 -27.35 -4.34
CA ASN A 9 -21.12 -26.10 -4.42
C ASN A 9 -19.61 -26.37 -4.46
N ARG A 10 -18.88 -25.66 -5.33
CA ARG A 10 -17.44 -25.77 -5.47
C ARG A 10 -16.82 -24.39 -5.34
N GLY A 11 -15.91 -24.23 -4.38
CA GLY A 11 -15.00 -23.09 -4.28
C GLY A 11 -13.58 -23.53 -4.62
N MET A 12 -12.81 -22.67 -5.25
CA MET A 12 -11.40 -22.91 -5.53
C MET A 12 -10.63 -21.58 -5.55
N THR A 13 -9.39 -21.60 -5.09
CA THR A 13 -8.45 -20.50 -5.28
C THR A 13 -7.92 -20.57 -6.71
N LEU A 14 -8.18 -19.54 -7.50
CA LEU A 14 -7.69 -19.43 -8.87
C LEU A 14 -6.63 -18.34 -8.94
N ALA A 15 -5.69 -18.50 -9.88
CA ALA A 15 -4.84 -17.40 -10.29
C ALA A 15 -5.73 -16.27 -10.84
N ASP A 16 -5.38 -15.02 -10.54
CA ASP A 16 -6.03 -13.82 -11.06
C ASP A 16 -6.14 -13.84 -12.59
N THR A 17 -5.08 -14.28 -13.26
CA THR A 17 -5.02 -14.45 -14.72
C THR A 17 -6.10 -15.39 -15.27
N VAL A 18 -6.47 -16.41 -14.50
CA VAL A 18 -7.53 -17.37 -14.86
C VAL A 18 -8.90 -16.81 -14.47
N ALA A 19 -9.01 -16.19 -13.30
CA ALA A 19 -10.26 -15.61 -12.81
C ALA A 19 -10.76 -14.46 -13.70
N MET A 20 -9.85 -13.62 -14.21
CA MET A 20 -10.17 -12.45 -15.04
C MET A 20 -10.17 -12.76 -16.54
N GLY A 21 -9.48 -13.82 -16.98
CA GLY A 21 -9.46 -14.30 -18.36
C GLY A 21 -8.98 -13.23 -19.36
N ILE A 22 -9.65 -13.11 -20.50
CA ILE A 22 -9.27 -12.20 -21.60
C ILE A 22 -9.44 -10.70 -21.28
N ASN A 23 -10.11 -10.36 -20.17
CA ASN A 23 -10.42 -8.96 -19.82
C ASN A 23 -9.30 -8.33 -18.97
N GLN A 24 -8.05 -8.52 -19.37
CA GLN A 24 -6.87 -7.99 -18.67
C GLN A 24 -6.11 -7.02 -19.58
N GLU A 25 -5.59 -5.95 -18.98
CA GLU A 25 -4.69 -5.01 -19.63
C GLU A 25 -3.44 -4.84 -18.77
N PRO A 26 -2.22 -4.90 -19.35
CA PRO A 26 -1.02 -4.57 -18.62
C PRO A 26 -1.09 -3.14 -18.08
N GLN A 27 -0.79 -2.97 -16.80
CA GLN A 27 -0.85 -1.67 -16.14
C GLN A 27 -0.01 -0.59 -16.85
N ALA A 28 1.15 -0.96 -17.39
CA ALA A 28 1.99 -0.04 -18.17
C ALA A 28 1.30 0.45 -19.45
N SER A 29 0.56 -0.43 -20.13
CA SER A 29 -0.23 -0.08 -21.32
C SER A 29 -1.37 0.88 -20.96
N TRP A 30 -2.08 0.62 -19.85
CA TRP A 30 -3.15 1.50 -19.36
C TRP A 30 -2.63 2.92 -19.03
N LEU A 31 -1.51 3.00 -18.30
CA LEU A 31 -0.87 4.28 -17.95
C LEU A 31 -0.40 5.06 -19.20
N ALA A 32 0.19 4.35 -20.18
CA ALA A 32 0.62 4.94 -21.44
C ALA A 32 -0.55 5.46 -22.27
N LYS A 33 -1.66 4.70 -22.33
CA LYS A 33 -2.91 5.11 -23.01
C LYS A 33 -3.49 6.40 -22.42
N ARG A 34 -3.38 6.57 -21.10
CA ARG A 34 -3.79 7.78 -20.36
C ARG A 34 -2.76 8.91 -20.43
N ARG A 35 -1.59 8.69 -21.04
CA ARG A 35 -0.49 9.67 -21.18
C ARG A 35 0.02 10.20 -19.83
N ILE A 36 0.02 9.33 -18.81
CA ILE A 36 0.44 9.70 -17.46
C ILE A 36 1.97 9.78 -17.39
N ASN A 37 2.50 10.94 -16.98
CA ASN A 37 3.93 11.12 -16.75
C ASN A 37 4.34 10.52 -15.40
N LEU A 38 4.97 9.35 -15.43
CA LEU A 38 5.34 8.61 -14.23
C LEU A 38 6.35 9.33 -13.33
N ASP A 39 7.24 10.13 -13.91
CA ASP A 39 8.32 10.83 -13.17
C ASP A 39 7.79 12.03 -12.37
N SER A 40 6.66 12.59 -12.83
CA SER A 40 6.02 13.73 -12.15
C SER A 40 5.23 13.34 -10.89
N ARG A 41 4.95 12.04 -10.70
CA ARG A 41 4.05 11.57 -9.65
C ARG A 41 4.70 11.63 -8.27
N ILE A 42 3.93 12.11 -7.31
CA ILE A 42 4.25 12.08 -5.89
C ILE A 42 4.28 10.62 -5.42
N LYS A 43 5.42 10.20 -4.89
CA LYS A 43 5.60 8.82 -4.42
C LYS A 43 5.07 8.69 -2.99
N LEU A 44 4.02 7.88 -2.82
CA LEU A 44 3.45 7.50 -1.52
C LEU A 44 3.93 6.10 -1.12
N THR A 45 4.13 5.84 0.17
CA THR A 45 4.62 4.56 0.72
C THR A 45 3.54 3.68 1.31
N ARG A 46 2.57 4.26 2.01
CA ARG A 46 1.47 3.55 2.65
C ARG A 46 0.29 4.47 2.91
N LEU A 47 -0.88 3.87 3.06
CA LEU A 47 -2.00 4.49 3.76
C LEU A 47 -1.70 4.47 5.27
N SER A 48 -1.71 5.64 5.91
CA SER A 48 -1.33 5.82 7.31
C SER A 48 -2.53 5.71 8.24
N HIS A 49 -3.51 6.59 8.08
CA HIS A 49 -4.70 6.64 8.93
C HIS A 49 -5.85 7.35 8.24
N MET A 50 -7.04 7.25 8.82
CA MET A 50 -8.22 8.04 8.44
C MET A 50 -8.49 9.15 9.45
N ARG A 51 -9.03 10.28 9.00
CA ARG A 51 -9.36 11.44 9.85
C ARG A 51 -10.85 11.77 9.76
N TYR A 52 -11.50 11.96 10.92
CA TYR A 52 -12.92 12.30 11.00
C TYR A 52 -13.23 13.29 12.12
N GLN A 53 -14.29 14.08 11.94
CA GLN A 53 -14.94 14.81 13.02
C GLN A 53 -16.18 14.08 13.52
N HIS A 54 -16.36 14.08 14.83
CA HIS A 54 -17.53 13.53 15.52
C HIS A 54 -18.11 14.56 16.48
N SER A 55 -19.43 14.68 16.46
CA SER A 55 -20.15 15.59 17.36
C SER A 55 -20.13 15.11 18.81
N ASP A 56 -20.01 13.81 19.00
CA ASP A 56 -19.92 13.13 20.28
C ASP A 56 -18.66 12.25 20.28
N LEU A 57 -17.62 12.70 21.00
CA LEU A 57 -16.36 11.96 21.08
C LEU A 57 -16.47 10.72 21.96
N ASP A 58 -17.36 10.70 22.96
CA ASP A 58 -17.49 9.57 23.86
C ASP A 58 -18.23 8.42 23.18
N ALA A 59 -19.25 8.73 22.37
CA ALA A 59 -19.93 7.72 21.55
C ALA A 59 -19.00 7.03 20.55
N ILE A 60 -18.19 7.80 19.80
CA ILE A 60 -17.21 7.20 18.88
C ILE A 60 -16.09 6.48 19.64
N HIS A 61 -15.69 6.98 20.80
CA HIS A 61 -14.69 6.32 21.63
C HIS A 61 -15.13 4.93 22.06
N GLN A 62 -16.36 4.81 22.58
CA GLN A 62 -16.92 3.52 22.97
C GLN A 62 -16.95 2.55 21.78
N PHE A 63 -17.44 3.00 20.61
CA PHE A 63 -17.45 2.18 19.41
C PHE A 63 -16.05 1.70 19.00
N MET A 64 -15.05 2.57 19.03
CA MET A 64 -13.68 2.22 18.61
C MET A 64 -13.06 1.17 19.54
N VAL A 65 -13.29 1.29 20.85
CA VAL A 65 -12.80 0.31 21.84
C VAL A 65 -13.56 -1.03 21.70
N ASP A 66 -14.89 -1.00 21.55
CA ASP A 66 -15.70 -2.20 21.35
C ASP A 66 -15.37 -2.92 20.04
N PHE A 67 -14.99 -2.15 19.00
CA PHE A 67 -14.50 -2.70 17.75
C PHE A 67 -13.14 -3.37 17.90
N GLY A 68 -12.30 -2.90 18.84
CA GLY A 68 -10.99 -3.49 19.16
C GLY A 68 -9.78 -2.62 18.82
N LEU A 69 -10.00 -1.32 18.60
CA LEU A 69 -8.92 -0.34 18.53
C LEU A 69 -8.53 0.14 19.93
N GLN A 70 -7.27 0.53 20.07
CA GLN A 70 -6.68 1.01 21.33
C GLN A 70 -6.40 2.50 21.24
N VAL A 71 -6.50 3.23 22.34
CA VAL A 71 -6.12 4.66 22.39
C VAL A 71 -4.59 4.77 22.30
N ALA A 72 -4.10 5.44 21.26
CA ALA A 72 -2.70 5.81 21.12
C ALA A 72 -2.40 7.12 21.87
N HIS A 73 -3.31 8.09 21.78
CA HIS A 73 -3.25 9.36 22.51
C HIS A 73 -4.66 9.98 22.60
N ARG A 74 -4.90 10.83 23.59
CA ARG A 74 -6.17 11.54 23.79
C ARG A 74 -5.92 12.90 24.43
N THR A 75 -6.59 13.92 23.90
CA THR A 75 -6.76 15.25 24.50
C THR A 75 -8.25 15.47 24.78
N ASP A 76 -8.62 16.69 25.20
CA ASP A 76 -10.02 17.06 25.44
C ASP A 76 -10.87 17.01 24.16
N ASP A 77 -10.28 17.32 23.00
CA ASP A 77 -10.99 17.48 21.73
C ASP A 77 -10.53 16.51 20.63
N GLU A 78 -9.50 15.70 20.87
CA GLU A 78 -8.91 14.83 19.84
C GLU A 78 -8.51 13.46 20.41
N VAL A 79 -8.71 12.40 19.63
CA VAL A 79 -8.34 11.03 20.00
C VAL A 79 -7.70 10.32 18.81
N TRP A 80 -6.58 9.65 19.06
CA TRP A 80 -5.87 8.82 18.10
C TRP A 80 -6.00 7.37 18.50
N TYR A 81 -6.40 6.51 17.58
CA TYR A 81 -6.61 5.09 17.82
C TYR A 81 -5.67 4.24 16.96
N LYS A 82 -5.13 3.17 17.53
CA LYS A 82 -4.21 2.23 16.88
C LYS A 82 -4.71 0.79 16.99
N GLY A 83 -4.27 -0.03 16.04
CA GLY A 83 -4.32 -1.48 16.17
C GLY A 83 -3.08 -2.00 16.92
N TYR A 84 -2.92 -3.33 16.96
CA TYR A 84 -1.71 -3.95 17.49
C TYR A 84 -0.53 -3.95 16.49
N GLY A 85 -0.75 -3.47 15.26
CA GLY A 85 0.26 -3.41 14.21
C GLY A 85 1.30 -2.29 14.36
N PRO A 86 2.05 -2.01 13.29
CA PRO A 86 3.25 -1.16 13.35
C PRO A 86 2.96 0.35 13.27
N ASP A 87 1.71 0.75 13.03
CA ASP A 87 1.35 2.14 12.80
C ASP A 87 1.14 2.89 14.12
N GLN A 88 1.58 4.16 14.19
CA GLN A 88 1.37 5.03 15.35
C GLN A 88 -0.11 5.13 15.74
N TYR A 89 -0.96 5.26 14.72
CA TYR A 89 -2.42 5.23 14.80
C TYR A 89 -2.98 5.01 13.39
N VAL A 90 -4.20 4.50 13.32
CA VAL A 90 -4.93 4.18 12.09
C VAL A 90 -6.22 5.00 11.96
N TYR A 91 -6.68 5.62 13.04
CA TYR A 91 -7.86 6.46 13.08
C TYR A 91 -7.63 7.69 13.95
N TYR A 92 -8.00 8.86 13.47
CA TYR A 92 -8.01 10.12 14.21
C TYR A 92 -9.44 10.66 14.26
N ALA A 93 -9.90 10.96 15.47
CA ALA A 93 -11.18 11.57 15.75
C ALA A 93 -10.96 12.96 16.35
N LYS A 94 -11.68 13.96 15.83
CA LYS A 94 -11.73 15.31 16.38
C LYS A 94 -13.16 15.70 16.76
N LYS A 95 -13.34 16.42 17.86
CA LYS A 95 -14.65 16.97 18.21
C LYS A 95 -15.09 18.01 17.18
N GLY A 96 -16.35 17.93 16.74
CA GLY A 96 -16.94 18.92 15.83
C GLY A 96 -18.11 18.36 15.03
N PRO A 97 -18.71 19.17 14.14
CA PRO A 97 -19.75 18.67 13.25
C PRO A 97 -19.25 17.46 12.44
N ARG A 98 -20.13 16.48 12.22
CA ARG A 98 -19.78 15.27 11.46
C ARG A 98 -19.16 15.63 10.11
N LYS A 99 -17.90 15.25 9.91
CA LYS A 99 -17.15 15.55 8.69
C LYS A 99 -16.10 14.51 8.40
N PHE A 100 -15.96 14.14 7.14
CA PHE A 100 -14.81 13.39 6.66
C PHE A 100 -13.63 14.35 6.46
N LEU A 101 -12.52 14.09 7.14
CA LEU A 101 -11.29 14.89 7.04
C LEU A 101 -10.22 14.22 6.17
N GLY A 102 -10.54 13.10 5.54
CA GLY A 102 -9.71 12.50 4.51
C GLY A 102 -8.90 11.29 4.97
N GLY A 103 -8.47 10.50 3.98
CA GLY A 103 -7.41 9.52 4.18
C GLY A 103 -6.05 10.20 4.20
N VAL A 104 -5.07 9.60 4.87
CA VAL A 104 -3.71 10.13 4.96
C VAL A 104 -2.72 9.13 4.40
N PHE A 105 -1.94 9.56 3.41
CA PHE A 105 -0.88 8.76 2.82
C PHE A 105 0.49 9.28 3.23
N GLN A 106 1.44 8.38 3.48
CA GLN A 106 2.81 8.79 3.78
C GLN A 106 3.60 9.06 2.51
N ALA A 107 4.20 10.25 2.40
CA ALA A 107 5.16 10.56 1.35
C ALA A 107 6.43 9.72 1.51
N ALA A 108 7.05 9.34 0.39
CA ALA A 108 8.29 8.58 0.39
C ALA A 108 9.49 9.43 0.80
N THR A 109 9.51 10.70 0.40
CA THR A 109 10.59 11.66 0.68
C THR A 109 10.03 13.02 1.06
N TRP A 110 10.88 13.91 1.57
CA TRP A 110 10.51 15.31 1.80
C TRP A 110 10.14 16.01 0.49
N ASP A 111 10.86 15.72 -0.59
CA ASP A 111 10.59 16.29 -1.91
C ASP A 111 9.21 15.84 -2.45
N ASP A 112 8.81 14.57 -2.26
CA ASP A 112 7.45 14.12 -2.58
C ASP A 112 6.39 14.86 -1.75
N PHE A 113 6.66 15.11 -0.46
CA PHE A 113 5.76 15.88 0.41
C PHE A 113 5.67 17.34 -0.03
N GLU A 114 6.80 17.96 -0.37
CA GLU A 114 6.84 19.35 -0.85
C GLU A 114 6.10 19.48 -2.20
N ARG A 115 6.26 18.51 -3.10
CA ARG A 115 5.48 18.44 -4.34
C ARG A 115 3.97 18.33 -4.07
N ALA A 116 3.54 17.52 -3.09
CA ALA A 116 2.14 17.48 -2.68
C ALA A 116 1.65 18.84 -2.15
N SER A 117 2.49 19.58 -1.43
CA SER A 117 2.16 20.92 -0.93
C SER A 117 2.07 22.01 -2.00
N LYS A 118 2.56 21.74 -3.21
CA LYS A 118 2.51 22.64 -4.37
C LYS A 118 1.35 22.31 -5.31
N LEU A 119 0.53 21.31 -5.01
CA LEU A 119 -0.66 21.00 -5.82
C LEU A 119 -1.65 22.18 -5.75
N PRO A 120 -2.42 22.45 -6.83
CA PRO A 120 -3.27 23.64 -6.92
C PRO A 120 -4.28 23.80 -5.78
N SER A 121 -4.78 22.70 -5.21
CA SER A 121 -5.75 22.67 -4.13
C SER A 121 -5.13 22.34 -2.76
N ALA A 122 -3.80 22.46 -2.64
CA ALA A 122 -3.10 22.21 -1.39
C ALA A 122 -3.34 23.34 -0.37
N GLU A 123 -3.70 22.94 0.84
CA GLU A 123 -3.75 23.83 2.01
C GLU A 123 -2.34 24.06 2.58
N PRO A 124 -2.14 25.10 3.42
CA PRO A 124 -0.87 25.30 4.11
C PRO A 124 -0.42 24.07 4.91
N ILE A 125 0.89 23.82 4.93
CA ILE A 125 1.49 22.73 5.72
C ILE A 125 1.17 22.92 7.20
N GLN A 126 0.67 21.85 7.83
CA GLN A 126 0.35 21.80 9.24
C GLN A 126 1.36 20.92 9.98
N GLN A 127 1.91 21.42 11.08
CA GLN A 127 2.73 20.61 11.97
C GLN A 127 1.84 19.84 12.95
N LEU A 128 2.02 18.52 13.03
CA LEU A 128 1.25 17.64 13.91
C LEU A 128 1.96 17.53 15.26
N LYS A 129 1.73 18.48 16.17
CA LYS A 129 2.43 18.53 17.47
C LYS A 129 1.96 17.46 18.45
N ASP A 130 0.65 17.27 18.54
CA ASP A 130 0.04 16.34 19.53
C ASP A 130 -0.13 14.92 18.99
N ALA A 131 -0.03 14.73 17.68
CA ALA A 131 -0.21 13.41 17.08
C ALA A 131 0.96 12.48 17.43
N PRO A 132 0.70 11.21 17.79
CA PRO A 132 1.76 10.23 18.02
C PRO A 132 2.72 10.11 16.83
N GLY A 133 4.02 10.19 17.12
CA GLY A 133 5.10 10.23 16.13
C GLY A 133 5.24 11.56 15.38
N GLY A 134 4.36 12.53 15.61
CA GLY A 134 4.39 13.87 15.03
C GLY A 134 4.36 13.90 13.50
N GLY A 135 5.08 14.87 12.93
CA GLY A 135 5.27 15.04 11.49
C GLY A 135 4.61 16.30 10.93
N PHE A 136 4.57 16.38 9.60
CA PHE A 136 3.98 17.45 8.82
C PHE A 136 2.89 16.88 7.94
N LEU A 137 1.77 17.59 7.84
CA LEU A 137 0.59 17.22 7.06
C LEU A 137 0.32 18.30 6.03
N VAL A 138 -0.04 17.89 4.82
CA VAL A 138 -0.69 18.77 3.85
C VAL A 138 -1.98 18.13 3.38
N THR A 139 -3.04 18.94 3.29
CA THR A 139 -4.34 18.52 2.75
C THR A 139 -4.46 19.04 1.33
N VAL A 140 -4.88 18.19 0.41
CA VAL A 140 -5.18 18.52 -0.98
C VAL A 140 -6.64 18.16 -1.23
N THR A 141 -7.41 19.02 -1.86
CA THR A 141 -8.81 18.72 -2.18
C THR A 141 -8.90 18.04 -3.54
N ASP A 142 -9.53 16.87 -3.60
CA ASP A 142 -9.75 16.12 -4.85
C ASP A 142 -10.90 16.72 -5.69
N PRO A 143 -11.09 16.31 -6.96
CA PRO A 143 -12.14 16.84 -7.83
C PRO A 143 -13.59 16.74 -7.31
N GLU A 144 -13.89 15.78 -6.43
CA GLU A 144 -15.21 15.63 -5.79
C GLU A 144 -15.34 16.54 -4.55
N GLY A 145 -14.24 17.13 -4.07
CA GLY A 145 -14.20 17.95 -2.88
C GLY A 145 -13.78 17.18 -1.63
N PHE A 146 -13.33 15.92 -1.76
CA PHE A 146 -12.83 15.18 -0.61
C PHE A 146 -11.40 15.60 -0.26
N PRO A 147 -11.09 15.74 1.03
CA PRO A 147 -9.73 15.96 1.47
C PRO A 147 -8.88 14.69 1.29
N VAL A 148 -7.72 14.84 0.68
CA VAL A 148 -6.64 13.85 0.55
C VAL A 148 -5.43 14.40 1.28
N ASN A 149 -4.96 13.70 2.30
CA ASN A 149 -3.84 14.20 3.10
C ASN A 149 -2.55 13.45 2.77
N VAL A 150 -1.43 14.16 2.77
CA VAL A 150 -0.09 13.61 2.68
C VAL A 150 0.67 13.95 3.96
N ILE A 151 1.32 12.95 4.56
CA ILE A 151 2.12 13.11 5.78
C ILE A 151 3.60 12.81 5.52
N TYR A 152 4.50 13.56 6.16
CA TYR A 152 5.93 13.26 6.22
C TYR A 152 6.50 13.45 7.63
N GLY A 153 7.57 12.74 7.96
CA GLY A 153 8.30 12.91 9.21
C GLY A 153 7.67 12.26 10.45
N GLN A 154 6.56 11.52 10.30
CA GLN A 154 5.99 10.74 11.39
C GLN A 154 6.98 9.63 11.80
N GLN A 155 7.40 9.67 13.06
CA GLN A 155 8.30 8.67 13.62
C GLN A 155 7.60 7.30 13.72
N PRO A 156 8.31 6.19 13.44
CA PRO A 156 7.76 4.85 13.62
C PRO A 156 7.51 4.57 15.10
N VAL A 157 6.65 3.59 15.39
CA VAL A 157 6.51 3.07 16.75
C VAL A 157 7.85 2.45 17.17
N ALA A 158 8.36 2.84 18.34
CA ALA A 158 9.65 2.34 18.83
C ALA A 158 9.57 0.87 19.26
N ASP A 159 8.45 0.51 19.89
CA ASP A 159 8.23 -0.83 20.44
C ASP A 159 7.63 -1.77 19.40
N LYS A 160 8.04 -3.05 19.47
CA LYS A 160 7.40 -4.10 18.69
C LYS A 160 5.98 -4.36 19.24
N PRO A 161 5.05 -4.81 18.38
CA PRO A 161 3.78 -5.35 18.84
C PRO A 161 3.96 -6.35 19.97
N THR A 162 3.32 -6.10 21.11
CA THR A 162 3.30 -7.03 22.25
C THR A 162 2.30 -8.16 22.06
N TYR A 163 1.33 -7.96 21.16
CA TYR A 163 0.32 -8.94 20.80
C TYR A 163 0.56 -9.45 19.38
N SER A 164 0.50 -10.78 19.22
CA SER A 164 0.46 -11.46 17.94
C SER A 164 -0.49 -12.64 18.07
N PRO A 165 -1.58 -12.70 17.29
CA PRO A 165 -2.50 -13.83 17.37
C PRO A 165 -1.79 -15.11 16.96
N GLU A 166 -2.08 -16.21 17.65
CA GLU A 166 -1.60 -17.54 17.27
C GLU A 166 -2.26 -17.99 15.97
N LYS A 167 -1.54 -18.80 15.17
CA LYS A 167 -2.08 -19.36 13.94
C LYS A 167 -3.13 -20.41 14.26
N VAL A 168 -4.35 -20.23 13.74
CA VAL A 168 -5.41 -21.23 13.82
C VAL A 168 -5.13 -22.35 12.82
N ILE A 169 -4.94 -23.57 13.32
CA ILE A 169 -4.72 -24.75 12.47
C ILE A 169 -6.08 -25.30 12.04
N LEU A 170 -6.30 -25.38 10.72
CA LEU A 170 -7.50 -25.94 10.11
C LEU A 170 -7.25 -27.39 9.69
N ASN A 171 -8.28 -28.24 9.83
CA ASN A 171 -8.28 -29.57 9.22
C ASN A 171 -9.12 -29.51 7.94
N PHE A 172 -8.61 -30.13 6.89
CA PHE A 172 -9.29 -30.41 5.64
C PHE A 172 -9.63 -31.91 5.54
N PRO A 173 -10.44 -32.36 4.56
CA PRO A 173 -10.84 -33.76 4.45
C PRO A 173 -9.67 -34.74 4.44
N GLU A 174 -8.60 -34.42 3.69
CA GLU A 174 -7.40 -35.26 3.53
C GLU A 174 -6.23 -34.80 4.41
N GLU A 175 -6.17 -33.50 4.77
CA GLU A 175 -5.08 -32.93 5.57
C GLU A 175 -5.56 -32.60 6.98
N LYS A 176 -5.11 -33.36 8.00
CA LYS A 176 -5.56 -33.20 9.39
C LYS A 176 -4.41 -32.89 10.35
N PRO A 177 -3.73 -31.74 10.21
CA PRO A 177 -2.54 -31.41 11.01
C PRO A 177 -2.85 -31.18 12.49
N ARG A 178 -4.10 -30.90 12.86
CA ARG A 178 -4.50 -30.63 14.25
C ARG A 178 -4.71 -31.93 15.05
N VAL A 179 -3.63 -32.54 15.53
CA VAL A 179 -3.64 -33.77 16.34
C VAL A 179 -3.78 -33.47 17.83
N ARG A 180 -4.87 -33.94 18.46
CA ARG A 180 -5.16 -33.77 19.90
C ARG A 180 -5.12 -32.31 20.40
N GLN A 181 -5.32 -31.35 19.50
CA GLN A 181 -5.39 -29.93 19.79
C GLN A 181 -6.79 -29.41 19.46
N PHE A 182 -7.31 -28.50 20.27
CA PHE A 182 -8.63 -27.90 20.06
C PHE A 182 -8.45 -26.45 19.64
N ASN A 183 -9.21 -26.01 18.63
CA ASN A 183 -9.40 -24.58 18.41
C ASN A 183 -10.37 -24.08 19.48
N ARG A 184 -9.93 -23.12 20.29
CA ARG A 184 -10.71 -22.43 21.30
C ARG A 184 -10.56 -20.94 21.03
N PHE A 185 -11.69 -20.25 20.95
CA PHE A 185 -11.72 -18.81 20.74
C PHE A 185 -12.26 -18.18 22.00
N GLU A 186 -11.58 -17.16 22.49
CA GLU A 186 -12.08 -16.30 23.57
C GLU A 186 -12.83 -15.13 22.91
N PRO A 187 -14.14 -14.97 23.18
CA PRO A 187 -14.89 -13.83 22.64
C PRO A 187 -14.32 -12.51 23.15
N GLY A 188 -14.22 -11.52 22.26
CA GLY A 188 -13.75 -10.18 22.58
C GLY A 188 -13.77 -9.27 21.36
N PRO A 189 -13.32 -8.01 21.50
CA PRO A 189 -13.15 -7.10 20.39
C PRO A 189 -12.23 -7.68 19.30
N ALA A 190 -12.35 -7.18 18.07
CA ALA A 190 -11.53 -7.67 16.98
C ALA A 190 -10.05 -7.34 17.23
N ALA A 191 -9.16 -8.29 16.96
CA ALA A 191 -7.73 -8.02 16.93
C ALA A 191 -7.39 -7.21 15.66
N VAL A 192 -7.53 -5.88 15.73
CA VAL A 192 -7.26 -5.00 14.59
C VAL A 192 -5.75 -4.83 14.43
N TYR A 193 -5.20 -5.35 13.33
CA TYR A 193 -3.76 -5.20 13.04
C TYR A 193 -3.42 -3.79 12.55
N LYS A 194 -3.95 -3.41 11.38
CA LYS A 194 -3.67 -2.13 10.72
C LYS A 194 -4.79 -1.72 9.78
N LEU A 195 -4.75 -0.49 9.30
CA LEU A 195 -5.63 -0.02 8.24
C LEU A 195 -5.34 -0.76 6.93
N GLY A 196 -6.40 -1.29 6.31
CA GLY A 196 -6.34 -1.99 5.03
C GLY A 196 -6.51 -1.03 3.85
N HIS A 197 -7.71 -0.48 3.72
CA HIS A 197 -8.11 0.44 2.65
C HIS A 197 -9.30 1.30 3.12
N PHE A 198 -9.69 2.28 2.29
CA PHE A 198 -10.96 2.99 2.40
C PHE A 198 -11.59 3.12 1.01
N GLY A 199 -12.89 3.36 0.95
CA GLY A 199 -13.64 3.59 -0.28
C GLY A 199 -14.23 5.00 -0.31
N LEU A 200 -14.37 5.55 -1.52
CA LEU A 200 -15.06 6.80 -1.78
C LEU A 200 -16.16 6.53 -2.82
N THR A 201 -17.27 7.24 -2.70
CA THR A 201 -18.30 7.30 -3.73
C THR A 201 -18.22 8.68 -4.38
N THR A 202 -18.22 8.70 -5.70
CA THR A 202 -18.01 9.91 -6.50
C THR A 202 -18.97 9.93 -7.68
N GLN A 203 -19.38 11.12 -8.09
CA GLN A 203 -20.10 11.35 -9.34
C GLN A 203 -19.14 11.70 -10.49
N LYS A 204 -17.90 12.04 -10.16
CA LYS A 204 -16.83 12.44 -11.09
C LYS A 204 -15.78 11.35 -11.27
N PHE A 205 -16.21 10.13 -11.62
CA PHE A 205 -15.35 8.95 -11.66
C PHE A 205 -14.06 9.15 -12.49
N GLU A 206 -14.18 9.65 -13.72
CA GLU A 206 -13.01 9.85 -14.60
C GLU A 206 -12.07 10.96 -14.09
N GLU A 207 -12.62 12.06 -13.55
CA GLU A 207 -11.79 13.14 -12.97
C GLU A 207 -11.04 12.66 -11.73
N GLN A 208 -11.69 11.88 -10.86
CA GLN A 208 -11.05 11.26 -9.71
C GLN A 208 -9.95 10.29 -10.14
N LEU A 209 -10.24 9.41 -11.10
CA LEU A 209 -9.28 8.45 -11.61
C LEU A 209 -8.04 9.14 -12.19
N GLU A 210 -8.24 10.17 -13.00
CA GLU A 210 -7.15 11.01 -13.54
C GLU A 210 -6.37 11.68 -12.40
N PHE A 211 -7.06 12.33 -11.46
CA PHE A 211 -6.41 13.01 -10.33
C PHE A 211 -5.51 12.07 -9.52
N TYR A 212 -6.02 10.91 -9.09
CA TYR A 212 -5.24 10.00 -8.25
C TYR A 212 -4.08 9.35 -9.01
N THR A 213 -4.27 8.99 -10.29
CA THR A 213 -3.26 8.27 -11.06
C THR A 213 -2.20 9.17 -11.69
N SER A 214 -2.53 10.43 -11.98
CA SER A 214 -1.61 11.44 -12.54
C SER A 214 -0.84 12.21 -11.46
N ASN A 215 -1.40 12.45 -10.28
CA ASN A 215 -0.68 13.13 -9.20
C ASN A 215 0.13 12.18 -8.31
N PHE A 216 -0.36 10.96 -8.09
CA PHE A 216 0.24 10.01 -7.14
C PHE A 216 0.60 8.68 -7.80
N ASN A 217 1.51 7.93 -7.19
CA ASN A 217 1.85 6.57 -7.62
C ASN A 217 0.76 5.51 -7.30
N ILE A 218 -0.50 5.94 -7.20
CA ILE A 218 -1.68 5.07 -7.10
C ILE A 218 -1.99 4.52 -8.49
N VAL A 219 -2.34 3.24 -8.55
CA VAL A 219 -2.57 2.55 -9.82
C VAL A 219 -3.78 1.62 -9.70
N PRO A 220 -4.64 1.55 -10.72
CA PRO A 220 -5.77 0.61 -10.73
C PRO A 220 -5.31 -0.84 -10.78
N THR A 221 -6.04 -1.71 -10.07
CA THR A 221 -5.93 -3.16 -10.16
C THR A 221 -7.10 -3.75 -10.92
N ASP A 222 -8.31 -3.28 -10.61
CA ASP A 222 -9.56 -3.84 -11.11
C ASP A 222 -10.53 -2.73 -11.49
N PHE A 223 -11.34 -3.01 -12.51
CA PHE A 223 -12.49 -2.19 -12.89
C PHE A 223 -13.74 -3.06 -12.90
N VAL A 224 -14.76 -2.61 -12.17
CA VAL A 224 -16.12 -3.13 -12.29
C VAL A 224 -16.86 -2.21 -13.24
N TYR A 225 -17.52 -2.78 -14.23
CA TYR A 225 -18.32 -2.04 -15.21
C TYR A 225 -19.77 -2.53 -15.20
N VAL A 226 -20.66 -1.67 -15.66
CA VAL A 226 -21.99 -2.04 -16.11
C VAL A 226 -22.03 -1.95 -17.63
N GLU A 227 -22.92 -2.74 -18.26
CA GLU A 227 -23.21 -2.58 -19.67
C GLU A 227 -24.36 -1.58 -19.83
N ALA A 228 -24.11 -0.49 -20.55
CA ALA A 228 -25.08 0.52 -20.88
C ALA A 228 -24.97 0.85 -22.37
N GLU A 229 -26.09 0.80 -23.09
CA GLU A 229 -26.15 1.11 -24.53
C GLU A 229 -25.11 0.34 -25.37
N GLY A 230 -24.85 -0.93 -25.02
CA GLY A 230 -23.86 -1.78 -25.72
C GLY A 230 -22.40 -1.45 -25.41
N HIS A 231 -22.13 -0.56 -24.46
CA HIS A 231 -20.79 -0.17 -24.03
C HIS A 231 -20.54 -0.54 -22.57
N ARG A 232 -19.29 -0.87 -22.24
CA ARG A 232 -18.85 -1.07 -20.86
C ARG A 232 -18.55 0.28 -20.23
N VAL A 233 -19.29 0.63 -19.18
CA VAL A 233 -19.09 1.85 -18.41
C VAL A 233 -18.49 1.48 -17.05
N PRO A 234 -17.23 1.86 -16.77
CA PRO A 234 -16.64 1.66 -15.45
C PRO A 234 -17.44 2.39 -14.36
N VAL A 235 -17.79 1.68 -13.28
CA VAL A 235 -18.55 2.22 -12.15
C VAL A 235 -17.80 2.07 -10.82
N THR A 236 -16.79 1.23 -10.75
CA THR A 236 -15.94 1.06 -9.57
C THR A 236 -14.54 0.67 -10.00
N THR A 237 -13.54 1.18 -9.30
CA THR A 237 -12.16 0.71 -9.45
C THR A 237 -11.54 0.45 -8.08
N PHE A 238 -10.76 -0.62 -8.01
CA PHE A 238 -9.85 -0.84 -6.90
C PHE A 238 -8.46 -0.35 -7.32
N MET A 239 -7.78 0.36 -6.43
CA MET A 239 -6.46 0.92 -6.68
C MET A 239 -5.54 0.64 -5.50
N HIS A 240 -4.24 0.58 -5.77
CA HIS A 240 -3.22 0.38 -4.74
C HIS A 240 -1.97 1.21 -5.01
N LEU A 241 -1.07 1.28 -4.03
CA LEU A 241 0.26 1.86 -4.22
C LEU A 241 1.18 0.85 -4.91
N LYS A 242 1.92 1.32 -5.92
CA LYS A 242 2.93 0.52 -6.64
C LYS A 242 4.17 0.29 -5.77
N LYS A 243 4.11 -0.64 -4.79
CA LYS A 243 5.25 -1.09 -3.97
C LYS A 243 5.04 -2.53 -3.51
N ARG A 244 5.48 -3.53 -4.27
CA ARG A 244 5.28 -4.93 -3.85
C ARG A 244 6.56 -5.73 -3.57
N PHE A 245 7.73 -5.39 -4.11
CA PHE A 245 8.97 -6.11 -3.79
C PHE A 245 10.24 -5.31 -4.12
N TYR A 246 11.33 -5.66 -3.45
CA TYR A 246 12.70 -5.34 -3.86
C TYR A 246 13.21 -6.46 -4.75
N PHE A 247 13.99 -6.10 -5.77
CA PHE A 247 14.53 -7.03 -6.73
C PHE A 247 16.04 -7.06 -6.55
N ASP A 248 16.55 -8.20 -6.11
CA ASP A 248 17.98 -8.42 -5.96
C ASP A 248 18.60 -8.78 -7.31
N LEU A 249 19.73 -8.17 -7.60
CA LEU A 249 20.50 -8.34 -8.83
C LEU A 249 21.56 -9.43 -8.71
N ALA A 250 21.65 -10.11 -7.57
CA ALA A 250 22.46 -11.31 -7.45
C ALA A 250 22.10 -12.34 -8.54
N GLY A 251 23.12 -12.96 -9.14
CA GLY A 251 22.95 -13.97 -10.20
C GLY A 251 23.02 -13.41 -11.62
N PHE A 252 22.10 -13.85 -12.50
CA PHE A 252 22.11 -13.55 -13.95
C PHE A 252 20.89 -12.71 -14.40
N PRO A 253 20.67 -11.50 -13.86
CA PRO A 253 19.47 -10.70 -14.17
C PRO A 253 19.53 -10.00 -15.54
N PHE A 254 20.67 -10.02 -16.24
CA PHE A 254 20.85 -9.39 -17.55
C PHE A 254 20.80 -10.41 -18.70
N PRO A 255 20.34 -10.00 -19.89
CA PRO A 255 19.76 -8.69 -20.21
C PRO A 255 18.24 -8.62 -19.96
N ASP A 256 17.56 -9.77 -19.88
CA ASP A 256 16.10 -9.83 -20.00
C ASP A 256 15.34 -9.63 -18.68
N LEU A 257 15.88 -10.17 -17.58
CA LEU A 257 15.20 -10.15 -16.27
C LEU A 257 15.06 -8.73 -15.72
N ILE A 258 16.11 -7.93 -15.87
CA ILE A 258 16.10 -6.53 -15.45
C ILE A 258 15.12 -5.69 -16.27
N GLN A 259 15.05 -5.91 -17.58
CA GLN A 259 14.11 -5.23 -18.47
C GLN A 259 12.66 -5.62 -18.14
N GLY A 260 12.43 -6.88 -17.77
CA GLY A 260 11.14 -7.34 -17.25
C GLY A 260 10.74 -6.62 -15.97
N TYR A 261 11.66 -6.52 -15.00
CA TYR A 261 11.44 -5.80 -13.75
C TYR A 261 11.15 -4.30 -13.98
N LEU A 262 11.90 -3.63 -14.86
CA LEU A 262 11.73 -2.18 -15.11
C LEU A 262 10.35 -1.80 -15.68
N ARG A 263 9.61 -2.76 -16.25
CA ARG A 263 8.20 -2.53 -16.65
C ARG A 263 7.25 -2.39 -15.46
N ILE A 264 7.60 -2.97 -14.31
CA ILE A 264 6.75 -3.07 -13.11
C ILE A 264 7.36 -2.44 -11.86
N GLY A 265 8.62 -2.00 -11.91
CA GLY A 265 9.35 -1.40 -10.80
C GLY A 265 10.14 -0.16 -11.23
N ASP A 266 11.04 0.29 -10.36
CA ASP A 266 12.01 1.36 -10.65
C ASP A 266 13.36 1.07 -9.94
N ALA A 267 14.41 1.81 -10.32
CA ALA A 267 15.77 1.57 -9.85
C ALA A 267 15.94 1.70 -8.32
N SER A 268 15.03 2.37 -7.60
CA SER A 268 15.08 2.49 -6.13
C SER A 268 14.77 1.19 -5.38
N ARG A 269 14.28 0.15 -6.08
CA ARG A 269 14.07 -1.19 -5.50
C ARG A 269 15.02 -2.25 -6.02
N LEU A 270 15.99 -1.85 -6.84
CA LEU A 270 17.10 -2.72 -7.23
C LEU A 270 18.12 -2.77 -6.11
N LEU A 271 18.45 -3.97 -5.65
CA LEU A 271 19.49 -4.22 -4.67
C LEU A 271 20.56 -5.08 -5.33
N TYR A 272 21.80 -4.99 -4.85
CA TYR A 272 22.83 -5.93 -5.22
C TYR A 272 23.37 -6.62 -3.97
N GLY A 273 22.97 -7.86 -3.78
CA GLY A 273 23.67 -8.85 -2.95
C GLY A 273 24.66 -9.62 -3.81
N SER A 274 25.87 -9.87 -3.32
CA SER A 274 26.81 -10.76 -4.02
C SER A 274 26.50 -12.25 -3.80
N ASP A 275 25.61 -12.57 -2.87
CA ASP A 275 25.37 -13.91 -2.31
C ASP A 275 26.64 -14.60 -1.77
N TYR A 276 27.75 -13.88 -1.62
CA TYR A 276 28.96 -14.41 -0.99
C TYR A 276 28.70 -14.66 0.52
N PRO A 277 29.15 -15.80 1.09
CA PRO A 277 30.00 -16.85 0.51
C PRO A 277 29.26 -18.04 -0.14
N TYR A 278 27.94 -17.98 -0.29
CA TYR A 278 27.15 -19.05 -0.90
C TYR A 278 27.33 -19.13 -2.43
N THR A 279 27.62 -17.99 -3.07
CA THR A 279 28.15 -17.91 -4.43
C THR A 279 29.69 -17.90 -4.38
N PRO A 280 30.39 -18.83 -5.09
CA PRO A 280 31.84 -18.89 -5.08
C PRO A 280 32.50 -17.57 -5.50
N GLY A 281 33.58 -17.16 -4.84
CA GLY A 281 34.22 -15.84 -5.07
C GLY A 281 34.57 -15.56 -6.52
N ALA A 282 35.12 -16.54 -7.25
CA ALA A 282 35.41 -16.39 -8.68
C ALA A 282 34.15 -16.15 -9.54
N LEU A 283 33.00 -16.72 -9.14
CA LEU A 283 31.73 -16.47 -9.81
C LEU A 283 31.20 -15.07 -9.46
N VAL A 284 31.33 -14.64 -8.19
CA VAL A 284 30.97 -13.27 -7.76
C VAL A 284 31.74 -12.22 -8.55
N GLU A 285 33.05 -12.40 -8.77
CA GLU A 285 33.85 -11.47 -9.59
C GLU A 285 33.34 -11.39 -11.03
N ASN A 286 32.96 -12.52 -11.63
CA ASN A 286 32.40 -12.54 -12.98
C ASN A 286 31.02 -11.89 -13.05
N LEU A 287 30.13 -12.16 -12.07
CA LEU A 287 28.82 -11.52 -11.99
C LEU A 287 28.94 -10.00 -11.73
N GLY A 288 29.93 -9.58 -10.94
CA GLY A 288 30.27 -8.17 -10.74
C GLY A 288 30.68 -7.48 -12.03
N LYS A 289 31.47 -8.13 -12.89
CA LYS A 289 31.81 -7.59 -14.23
C LYS A 289 30.57 -7.43 -15.12
N VAL A 290 29.67 -8.43 -15.12
CA VAL A 290 28.41 -8.34 -15.87
C VAL A 290 27.58 -7.15 -15.38
N MET A 291 27.51 -6.94 -14.07
CA MET A 291 26.88 -5.76 -13.48
C MET A 291 27.54 -4.45 -13.94
N ASP A 292 28.88 -4.37 -13.86
CA ASP A 292 29.66 -3.18 -14.20
C ASP A 292 29.53 -2.80 -15.68
N GLU A 293 29.36 -3.78 -16.56
CA GLU A 293 29.13 -3.57 -17.99
C GLU A 293 27.71 -3.09 -18.28
N ASN A 294 26.69 -3.71 -17.66
CA ASN A 294 25.29 -3.51 -18.09
C ASN A 294 24.54 -2.41 -17.32
N ILE A 295 24.84 -2.19 -16.04
CA ILE A 295 24.15 -1.18 -15.22
C ILE A 295 24.35 0.25 -15.75
N PRO A 296 25.58 0.68 -16.13
CA PRO A 296 25.80 2.02 -16.67
C PRO A 296 25.11 2.29 -18.00
N GLU A 297 24.80 1.26 -18.80
CA GLU A 297 24.03 1.43 -20.04
C GLU A 297 22.56 1.78 -19.77
N LEU A 298 22.01 1.30 -18.65
CA LEU A 298 20.60 1.46 -18.30
C LEU A 298 20.33 2.66 -17.39
N PHE A 299 21.30 3.09 -16.60
CA PHE A 299 21.08 4.06 -15.53
C PHE A 299 22.16 5.14 -15.45
N LYS A 300 21.76 6.34 -15.01
CA LYS A 300 22.69 7.45 -14.74
C LYS A 300 23.59 7.11 -13.54
N GLN A 301 24.80 7.69 -13.51
CA GLN A 301 25.84 7.41 -12.50
C GLN A 301 25.35 7.51 -11.03
N GLU A 302 24.50 8.48 -10.72
CA GLU A 302 23.89 8.64 -9.38
C GLU A 302 22.98 7.47 -8.99
N THR A 303 22.30 6.90 -9.98
CA THR A 303 21.43 5.73 -9.81
C THR A 303 22.27 4.45 -9.70
N VAL A 304 23.36 4.33 -10.45
CA VAL A 304 24.30 3.19 -10.37
C VAL A 304 24.80 3.02 -8.94
N ALA A 305 25.34 4.07 -8.33
CA ALA A 305 25.82 4.01 -6.94
C ALA A 305 24.72 3.57 -5.95
N SER A 306 23.48 4.00 -6.23
CA SER A 306 22.32 3.64 -5.42
C SER A 306 21.97 2.15 -5.51
N ILE A 307 22.03 1.58 -6.71
CA ILE A 307 21.78 0.15 -6.96
C ILE A 307 22.81 -0.73 -6.24
N TYR A 308 24.09 -0.37 -6.33
CA TYR A 308 25.18 -1.18 -5.74
C TYR A 308 25.20 -1.16 -4.22
N SER A 309 24.78 -0.07 -3.57
CA SER A 309 24.86 -0.02 -2.11
C SER A 309 23.84 0.87 -1.41
N CYS A 310 23.47 2.04 -1.94
CA CYS A 310 22.66 2.99 -1.17
C CYS A 310 21.23 2.49 -0.93
N ASN A 311 20.62 1.79 -1.90
CA ASN A 311 19.28 1.23 -1.76
C ASN A 311 19.24 0.19 -0.64
N ALA A 312 20.25 -0.68 -0.57
CA ALA A 312 20.37 -1.70 0.48
C ALA A 312 20.63 -1.06 1.85
N LYS A 313 21.53 -0.07 1.92
CA LYS A 313 21.79 0.69 3.16
C LYS A 313 20.53 1.39 3.67
N GLN A 314 19.76 2.01 2.79
CA GLN A 314 18.49 2.67 3.14
C GLN A 314 17.43 1.66 3.61
N LEU A 315 17.33 0.50 2.94
CA LEU A 315 16.37 -0.54 3.28
C LEU A 315 16.68 -1.16 4.66
N PHE A 316 17.93 -1.54 4.88
CA PHE A 316 18.37 -2.24 6.08
C PHE A 316 18.81 -1.31 7.21
N ARG A 317 18.80 0.02 6.96
CA ARG A 317 19.22 1.07 7.91
C ARG A 317 20.66 0.88 8.41
N PHE A 318 21.58 0.53 7.50
CA PHE A 318 23.01 0.45 7.77
C PHE A 318 23.68 1.83 7.82
#